data_AF-A0A519L1V3-F1
#
_entry.id   AF-A0A519L1V3-F1
#
_cell.length_a   1.000
_cell.length_b   1.000
_cell.length_c   1.000
_cell.angle_alpha   90.00
_cell.angle_beta   90.00
_cell.angle_gamma   90.00
#
_symmetry.space_group_name_H-M   'P 1'
#
loop_
_entity.id
_entity.type
_entity.pdbx_description
1 polymer ?
#
loop_
_entity_poly.entity_id
_entity_poly.type
_entity_poly.pdbx_seq_one_letter_code
_entity_poly.pdbx_strand_id
1 'polypeptide(L)'
;MARDGAIYVCQSCGAVHGKWSGQCSACGQWNSIVEESRAAPPGAMKPAASSRTRGLTFETLQSENPEPPRIITGVAEFDRVCGGGVVPGSAILLSGDPGVGKSTLLLDVAGKAALAGKRVAYISGEEAV
;
A
#
# COMPACT_ATOMS: atom_id res chain seq x y z
N MET A 1 32.48 -22.07 3.61
CA MET A 1 31.74 -21.22 2.66
C MET A 1 30.64 -20.52 3.44
N ALA A 2 30.54 -19.20 3.30
CA ALA A 2 29.86 -18.30 4.24
C ALA A 2 28.36 -18.58 4.38
N ARG A 3 27.89 -18.82 5.61
CA ARG A 3 26.45 -18.83 5.94
C ARG A 3 26.01 -17.36 6.00
N ASP A 4 25.57 -16.81 4.88
CA ASP A 4 25.03 -15.45 4.80
C ASP A 4 23.77 -15.33 5.68
N GLY A 5 23.80 -14.43 6.66
CA GLY A 5 22.58 -13.83 7.21
C GLY A 5 21.98 -14.43 8.49
N ALA A 6 22.73 -15.19 9.29
CA ALA A 6 22.25 -15.58 10.63
C ALA A 6 22.09 -14.33 11.52
N ILE A 7 20.88 -14.09 12.00
CA ILE A 7 20.57 -13.04 12.98
C ILE A 7 20.33 -13.71 14.31
N TYR A 8 20.84 -13.10 15.38
CA TYR A 8 20.67 -13.61 16.73
C TYR A 8 19.83 -12.65 17.55
N VAL A 9 18.72 -13.13 18.13
CA VAL A 9 17.77 -12.30 18.88
C VAL A 9 17.74 -12.75 20.35
N CYS A 10 17.88 -11.78 21.26
CA CYS A 10 17.73 -12.02 22.68
C CYS A 10 16.26 -12.23 23.05
N GLN A 11 15.90 -13.42 23.52
CA GLN A 11 14.53 -13.77 23.94
C GLN A 11 14.07 -13.03 25.20
N SER A 12 14.98 -12.37 25.93
CA SER A 12 14.65 -11.60 27.13
C SER A 12 14.41 -10.11 26.87
N CYS A 13 15.05 -9.51 25.87
CA CYS A 13 14.95 -8.06 25.60
C CYS A 13 14.76 -7.68 24.13
N GLY A 14 14.73 -8.64 23.21
CA GLY A 14 14.57 -8.40 21.78
C GLY A 14 15.79 -7.81 21.06
N ALA A 15 16.92 -7.64 21.75
CA ALA A 15 18.13 -7.11 21.13
C ALA A 15 18.64 -8.02 20.01
N VAL A 16 19.00 -7.41 18.89
CA VAL A 16 19.45 -8.09 17.67
C VAL A 16 20.97 -8.02 17.55
N HIS A 17 21.61 -9.16 17.35
CA HIS A 17 23.06 -9.31 17.29
C HIS A 17 23.46 -10.01 15.99
N GLY A 18 24.58 -9.58 15.40
CA GLY A 18 25.12 -10.17 14.16
C GLY A 18 25.98 -11.43 14.36
N LYS A 19 26.26 -11.79 15.62
CA LYS A 19 26.95 -13.01 16.01
C LYS A 19 26.41 -13.50 17.34
N TRP A 20 26.52 -14.81 17.57
CA TRP A 20 26.16 -15.38 18.86
C TRP A 20 27.15 -14.98 19.97
N SER A 21 26.63 -14.75 21.16
CA SER A 21 27.41 -14.62 22.40
C SER A 21 26.66 -15.25 23.57
N GLY A 22 27.38 -15.81 24.54
CA GLY A 22 26.77 -16.42 25.73
C GLY A 22 26.02 -15.42 26.62
N GLN A 23 26.33 -14.12 26.54
CA GLN A 23 25.66 -13.05 27.26
C GLN A 23 25.17 -11.96 26.31
N CYS A 24 23.94 -11.47 26.52
CA CYS A 24 23.38 -10.35 25.78
C CYS A 24 24.03 -9.03 26.21
N SER A 25 24.61 -8.29 25.26
CA SER A 25 25.27 -7.00 25.53
C SER A 25 24.31 -5.87 25.89
N ALA A 26 23.00 -6.04 25.65
CA ALA A 26 21.99 -5.02 25.94
C ALA A 26 21.37 -5.17 27.34
N CYS A 27 21.04 -6.39 27.76
CA CYS A 27 20.37 -6.65 29.05
C CYS A 27 21.19 -7.48 30.04
N GLY A 28 22.39 -7.94 29.65
CA GLY A 28 23.28 -8.73 30.51
C GLY A 28 22.82 -10.17 30.78
N GLN A 29 21.70 -10.61 30.19
CA GLN A 29 21.18 -11.97 30.39
C GLN A 29 22.03 -13.01 29.66
N TRP A 30 22.26 -14.15 30.33
CA TRP A 30 23.00 -15.28 29.79
C TRP A 30 22.09 -16.25 29.04
N ASN A 31 22.61 -16.91 28.02
CA ASN A 31 21.94 -17.96 27.21
C ASN A 31 20.57 -17.55 26.65
N SER A 32 20.32 -16.25 26.50
CA SER A 32 19.06 -15.70 25.99
C SER A 32 19.10 -15.41 24.50
N ILE A 33 20.28 -15.47 23.87
CA ILE A 33 20.48 -15.15 22.46
C ILE A 33 20.28 -16.40 21.58
N VAL A 34 19.28 -16.36 20.69
CA VAL A 34 18.88 -17.48 19.82
C VAL A 34 19.00 -17.09 18.34
N GLU A 35 19.44 -18.01 17.48
CA GLU A 35 19.53 -17.81 16.03
C GLU A 35 18.13 -17.81 15.41
N GLU A 36 17.76 -16.74 14.70
CA GLU A 36 16.56 -16.66 13.87
C GLU A 36 16.95 -16.71 12.39
N SER A 37 16.35 -17.64 11.65
CA SER A 37 16.49 -17.70 10.20
C SER A 37 15.55 -16.68 9.55
N ARG A 38 16.07 -15.88 8.60
CA ARG A 38 15.23 -15.12 7.66
C ARG A 38 14.57 -16.08 6.67
N ALA A 39 13.53 -16.78 7.09
CA ALA A 39 12.63 -17.42 6.14
C ALA A 39 11.80 -16.31 5.49
N ALA A 40 12.00 -16.09 4.19
CA ALA A 40 11.06 -15.28 3.43
C ALA A 40 9.69 -15.98 3.45
N PRO A 41 8.58 -15.27 3.72
CA PRO A 41 7.26 -15.89 3.69
C PRO A 41 7.01 -16.53 2.31
N PRO A 42 6.33 -17.69 2.23
CA PRO A 42 5.97 -18.30 0.96
C PRO A 42 5.20 -17.31 0.09
N GLY A 43 5.72 -16.97 -1.09
CA GLY A 43 5.13 -15.96 -2.00
C GLY A 43 5.78 -14.57 -1.95
N ALA A 44 6.82 -14.35 -1.15
CA ALA A 44 7.59 -13.12 -1.19
C ALA A 44 8.32 -12.97 -2.54
N MET A 45 7.87 -12.02 -3.36
CA MET A 45 8.61 -11.61 -4.56
C MET A 45 10.00 -11.10 -4.14
N LYS A 46 11.05 -11.45 -4.89
CA LYS A 46 12.38 -10.86 -4.74
C LYS A 46 12.22 -9.33 -4.66
N PRO A 47 12.81 -8.64 -3.67
CA PRO A 47 12.86 -7.19 -3.71
C PRO A 47 13.49 -6.80 -5.04
N ALA A 48 12.76 -6.03 -5.85
CA ALA A 48 13.35 -5.41 -7.02
C ALA A 48 14.60 -4.66 -6.53
N ALA A 49 15.74 -4.86 -7.21
CA ALA A 49 16.96 -4.13 -6.89
C ALA A 49 16.58 -2.65 -6.76
N SER A 50 16.86 -2.07 -5.59
CA SER A 50 16.58 -0.68 -5.26
C SER A 50 16.91 0.19 -6.47
N SER A 51 15.88 0.59 -7.21
CA SER A 51 16.06 1.63 -8.20
C SER A 51 16.51 2.82 -7.39
N ARG A 52 17.72 3.34 -7.65
CA ARG A 52 18.25 4.57 -7.06
C ARG A 52 17.08 5.48 -6.69
N THR A 53 16.86 5.67 -5.40
CA THR A 53 15.83 6.57 -4.90
C THR A 53 16.09 7.88 -5.61
N ARG A 54 15.24 8.24 -6.58
CA ARG A 54 15.24 9.59 -7.13
C ARG A 54 15.10 10.48 -5.90
N GLY A 55 16.08 11.36 -5.69
CA GLY A 55 16.12 12.22 -4.50
C GLY A 55 14.76 12.86 -4.30
N LEU A 56 14.17 12.65 -3.14
CA LEU A 56 12.92 13.31 -2.78
C LEU A 56 13.28 14.76 -2.47
N THR A 57 12.78 15.69 -3.26
CA THR A 57 12.86 17.11 -2.94
C THR A 57 11.72 17.43 -1.99
N PHE A 58 12.05 17.94 -0.81
CA PHE A 58 11.06 18.39 0.16
C PHE A 58 10.68 19.83 -0.17
N GLU A 59 9.37 20.09 -0.23
CA GLU A 59 8.80 21.43 -0.44
C GLU A 59 8.03 21.86 0.82
N THR A 60 7.91 23.16 1.02
CA THR A 60 7.06 23.71 2.07
C THR A 60 5.59 23.64 1.64
N LEU A 61 4.65 23.67 2.59
CA LEU A 61 3.21 23.72 2.29
C LEU A 61 2.78 24.99 1.53
N GLN A 62 3.66 25.99 1.43
CA GLN A 62 3.44 27.25 0.70
C GLN A 62 3.83 27.16 -0.78
N SER A 63 4.32 26.00 -1.22
CA SER A 63 4.63 25.74 -2.63
C SER A 63 3.36 25.81 -3.49
N GLU A 64 3.45 26.49 -4.64
CA GLU A 64 2.40 26.48 -5.64
C GLU A 64 2.40 25.13 -6.37
N ASN A 65 1.65 24.18 -5.82
CA ASN A 65 1.46 22.87 -6.43
C ASN A 65 0.14 22.87 -7.25
N PRO A 66 0.20 22.77 -8.58
CA PRO A 66 -1.02 22.74 -9.40
C PRO A 66 -1.85 21.49 -9.06
N GLU A 67 -3.18 21.63 -9.06
CA GLU A 67 -4.06 20.49 -8.84
C GLU A 67 -3.82 19.40 -9.88
N PRO A 68 -3.78 18.11 -9.48
CA PRO A 68 -3.59 17.03 -10.42
C PRO A 68 -4.76 16.96 -11.41
N PRO A 69 -4.52 16.57 -12.67
CA PRO A 69 -5.57 16.44 -13.66
C PRO A 69 -6.57 15.36 -13.23
N ARG A 70 -7.85 15.75 -13.15
CA ARG A 70 -8.94 14.87 -12.72
C ARG A 70 -9.40 13.95 -13.83
N ILE A 71 -9.86 12.77 -13.44
CA ILE A 71 -10.49 11.79 -14.34
C ILE A 71 -11.98 12.14 -14.40
N ILE A 72 -12.39 12.76 -15.51
CA ILE A 72 -13.79 13.01 -15.81
C ILE A 72 -14.47 11.67 -16.16
N THR A 73 -15.52 11.32 -15.43
CA THR A 73 -16.23 10.04 -15.59
C THR A 73 -17.30 10.09 -16.68
N GLY A 74 -17.80 11.28 -16.99
CA GLY A 74 -18.91 11.48 -17.93
C GLY A 74 -20.29 11.40 -17.27
N VAL A 75 -20.34 11.18 -15.95
CA VAL A 75 -21.55 11.33 -15.15
C VAL A 75 -21.47 12.69 -14.45
N ALA A 76 -22.10 13.70 -15.04
CA ALA A 76 -21.96 15.10 -14.62
C ALA A 76 -22.17 15.31 -13.12
N GLU A 77 -23.19 14.68 -12.54
CA GLU A 77 -23.50 14.84 -11.12
C GLU A 77 -22.49 14.14 -10.21
N PHE A 78 -21.97 12.98 -10.61
CA PHE A 78 -20.90 12.30 -9.89
C PHE A 78 -19.61 13.10 -9.96
N ASP A 79 -19.26 13.62 -11.14
CA ASP A 79 -18.10 14.49 -11.34
C ASP A 79 -18.22 15.74 -10.46
N ARG A 80 -19.40 16.39 -10.42
CA ARG A 80 -19.69 17.55 -9.57
C ARG A 80 -19.45 17.25 -8.09
N VAL A 81 -19.98 16.15 -7.57
CA VAL A 81 -19.79 15.72 -6.18
C VAL A 81 -18.32 15.40 -5.88
N CYS A 82 -17.58 14.88 -6.86
CA CYS A 82 -16.14 14.63 -6.74
C CYS A 82 -15.26 15.88 -6.91
N GLY A 83 -15.85 17.08 -7.05
CA GLY A 83 -15.12 18.33 -7.26
C GLY A 83 -14.63 18.53 -8.69
N GLY A 84 -15.42 18.12 -9.68
CA GLY A 84 -15.09 18.17 -11.10
C GLY A 84 -14.36 16.93 -11.61
N GLY A 85 -14.61 15.75 -11.03
CA GLY A 85 -14.04 14.46 -11.42
C GLY A 85 -13.11 13.84 -10.39
N VAL A 86 -12.70 12.59 -10.64
CA VAL A 86 -11.95 11.77 -9.68
C VAL A 86 -10.47 12.15 -9.67
N VAL A 87 -9.90 12.36 -8.48
CA VAL A 87 -8.47 12.66 -8.31
C VAL A 87 -7.64 11.38 -8.49
N PRO A 88 -6.58 11.36 -9.31
CA PRO A 88 -5.69 10.21 -9.43
C PRO A 88 -5.10 9.79 -8.08
N GLY A 89 -5.14 8.49 -7.78
CA GLY A 89 -4.63 7.96 -6.50
C GLY A 89 -5.54 8.18 -5.30
N SER A 90 -6.74 8.74 -5.49
CA SER A 90 -7.74 8.84 -4.43
C SER A 90 -8.50 7.52 -4.20
N ALA A 91 -9.05 7.38 -3.00
CA ALA A 91 -10.02 6.35 -2.66
C ALA A 91 -11.34 7.04 -2.30
N ILE A 92 -12.45 6.59 -2.90
CA ILE A 92 -13.79 7.16 -2.68
C ILE A 92 -14.69 6.04 -2.16
N LEU A 93 -15.35 6.28 -1.02
CA LEU A 93 -16.34 5.38 -0.43
C LEU A 93 -17.74 5.88 -0.73
N LEU A 94 -18.55 5.08 -1.41
CA LEU A 94 -19.96 5.36 -1.65
C LEU A 94 -20.83 4.54 -0.69
N SER A 95 -21.48 5.22 0.24
CA SER A 95 -22.37 4.62 1.25
C SER A 95 -23.82 5.04 1.05
N GLY A 96 -24.75 4.20 1.48
CA GLY A 96 -26.19 4.45 1.37
C GLY A 96 -27.00 3.19 1.60
N ASP A 97 -28.31 3.35 1.77
CA ASP A 97 -29.23 2.25 2.11
C ASP A 97 -29.21 1.10 1.09
N PRO A 98 -29.52 -0.13 1.49
CA PRO A 98 -29.73 -1.24 0.55
C PRO A 98 -30.75 -0.84 -0.52
N GLY A 99 -30.47 -1.15 -1.79
CA GLY A 99 -31.38 -0.85 -2.90
C GLY A 99 -31.40 0.60 -3.40
N VAL A 100 -30.66 1.54 -2.79
CA VAL A 100 -30.59 2.95 -3.26
C VAL A 100 -29.89 3.14 -4.62
N GLY A 101 -29.34 2.06 -5.20
CA GLY A 101 -28.72 2.08 -6.54
C GLY A 101 -27.21 2.36 -6.56
N LYS A 102 -26.48 2.11 -5.46
CA LYS A 102 -25.01 2.31 -5.38
C LYS A 102 -24.25 1.55 -6.47
N SER A 103 -24.47 0.24 -6.59
CA SER A 103 -23.79 -0.59 -7.58
C SER A 103 -24.17 -0.18 -9.00
N THR A 104 -25.45 0.16 -9.23
CA THR A 104 -25.93 0.69 -10.53
C THR A 104 -25.23 2.00 -10.91
N LEU A 105 -25.10 2.95 -9.96
CA LEU A 105 -24.39 4.20 -10.19
C LEU A 105 -22.91 3.94 -10.51
N LEU A 106 -22.23 3.10 -9.74
CA LEU A 106 -20.81 2.80 -9.96
C LEU A 106 -20.57 2.07 -11.28
N LEU A 107 -21.51 1.21 -11.70
CA LEU A 107 -21.48 0.58 -13.03
C LEU A 107 -21.66 1.61 -14.16
N ASP A 108 -22.58 2.55 -14.04
CA ASP A 108 -22.78 3.62 -15.03
C ASP A 108 -21.54 4.53 -15.13
N VAL A 109 -20.99 4.94 -13.99
CA VAL A 109 -19.74 5.72 -13.89
C VAL A 109 -18.57 4.97 -14.54
N ALA A 110 -18.39 3.70 -14.20
CA ALA A 110 -17.33 2.86 -14.77
C ALA A 110 -17.49 2.68 -16.29
N GLY A 111 -18.71 2.41 -16.75
CA GLY A 111 -19.04 2.22 -18.16
C GLY A 111 -18.80 3.49 -18.99
N LYS A 112 -19.29 4.64 -18.52
CA LYS A 112 -19.08 5.93 -19.20
C LYS A 112 -17.61 6.34 -19.24
N ALA A 113 -16.88 6.14 -18.14
CA ALA A 113 -15.45 6.40 -18.11
C ALA A 113 -14.70 5.49 -19.12
N ALA A 114 -15.07 4.21 -19.21
CA ALA A 114 -14.49 3.28 -20.19
C ALA A 114 -14.80 3.69 -21.64
N LEU A 115 -16.05 4.07 -21.94
CA LEU A 115 -16.46 4.57 -23.25
C LEU A 115 -15.74 5.88 -23.63
N ALA A 116 -15.40 6.72 -22.66
CA ALA A 116 -14.56 7.90 -22.83
C ALA A 116 -13.05 7.58 -22.95
N GLY A 117 -12.68 6.30 -23.08
CA GLY A 117 -11.31 5.83 -23.31
C GLY A 117 -10.46 5.71 -22.05
N LYS A 118 -11.05 5.77 -20.84
CA LYS A 118 -10.32 5.54 -19.60
C LYS A 118 -10.16 4.04 -19.35
N ARG A 119 -9.04 3.65 -18.72
CA ARG A 119 -8.84 2.27 -18.26
C ARG A 119 -9.60 2.08 -16.95
N VAL A 120 -10.54 1.14 -16.94
CA VAL A 120 -11.40 0.86 -15.80
C VAL A 120 -11.42 -0.64 -15.55
N ALA A 121 -11.37 -1.04 -14.28
CA ALA A 121 -11.64 -2.40 -13.85
C ALA A 121 -12.78 -2.36 -12.83
N TYR A 122 -13.83 -3.13 -13.08
CA TYR A 122 -14.90 -3.35 -12.11
C TYR A 122 -14.64 -4.69 -11.42
N ILE A 123 -14.51 -4.66 -10.11
CA ILE A 123 -14.27 -5.85 -9.28
C ILE A 123 -15.43 -5.91 -8.30
N SER A 124 -16.15 -7.03 -8.33
CA SER A 124 -17.29 -7.29 -7.47
C SER A 124 -17.01 -8.53 -6.63
N GLY A 125 -17.28 -8.42 -5.33
CA GLY A 125 -17.36 -9.56 -4.41
C GLY A 125 -18.78 -9.83 -3.96
N GLU A 126 -19.77 -9.20 -4.59
CA GLU A 126 -21.18 -9.44 -4.32
C GLU A 126 -21.58 -10.74 -5.03
N GLU A 127 -22.02 -11.74 -4.25
CA GLU A 127 -22.50 -13.04 -4.72
C GLU A 127 -23.80 -12.82 -5.51
N ALA A 128 -23.67 -12.44 -6.78
CA ALA A 128 -24.80 -12.37 -7.69
C ALA A 128 -25.18 -13.80 -8.12
N VAL A 129 -26.34 -14.28 -7.64
CA VAL A 129 -27.04 -15.47 -8.16
C VAL A 129 -27.77 -15.11 -9.44
#